data_AF-A0A285BJ85-F1
#
_entry.id   AF-A0A285BJ85-F1
#
_cell.length_a   1.000
_cell.length_b   1.000
_cell.length_c   1.000
_cell.angle_alpha   90.00
_cell.angle_beta   90.00
_cell.angle_gamma   90.00
#
_symmetry.space_group_name_H-M   'P 1'
#
loop_
_entity.id
_entity.type
_entity.pdbx_description
1 polymer ?
#
loop_
_entity_poly.entity_id
_entity_poly.type
_entity_poly.pdbx_seq_one_letter_code
_entity_poly.pdbx_strand_id
1 'polypeptide(L)'
;MKCFYHNDKEAETYCSICGKPICNECKYNIDNTILCKSCSQKALRFLAFSKNEKIKSKGLVFLFSLMPGAGHMYIGMMNRGTQLMAAFFLVLALPDILANNFIFQALAIIIYVFNIFDAQNQVMLYNSGDGKDIGFVDKNFIVRNSLILGIVLIGIGLWGIFTQIFRFSFYVTLNKFLVPISFIALGIYLLKGVFSKKDLKNGV
;
A
#
# COMPACT_ATOMS: atom_id res chain seq x y z
N MET A 1 44.06 -19.68 -16.55
CA MET A 1 42.58 -19.82 -16.45
C MET A 1 41.93 -18.93 -17.50
N LYS A 2 40.73 -19.27 -18.00
CA LYS A 2 40.12 -18.54 -19.12
C LYS A 2 39.41 -17.26 -18.67
N CYS A 3 39.32 -16.27 -19.56
CA CYS A 3 38.55 -15.05 -19.34
C CYS A 3 37.06 -15.37 -19.19
N PHE A 4 36.36 -14.70 -18.26
CA PHE A 4 34.93 -14.90 -18.04
C PHE A 4 34.08 -14.56 -19.28
N TYR A 5 34.53 -13.61 -20.10
CA TYR A 5 33.78 -13.16 -21.29
C TYR A 5 34.24 -13.82 -22.59
N HIS A 6 35.46 -14.34 -22.64
CA HIS A 6 36.08 -14.89 -23.84
C HIS A 6 36.68 -16.27 -23.52
N ASN A 7 36.17 -17.32 -24.17
CA ASN A 7 36.58 -18.71 -23.90
C ASN A 7 37.88 -19.11 -24.64
N ASP A 8 38.36 -18.22 -25.50
CA ASP A 8 39.55 -18.32 -26.35
C ASP A 8 40.77 -17.58 -25.78
N LYS A 9 40.58 -16.72 -24.76
CA LYS A 9 41.65 -15.90 -24.16
C LYS A 9 41.92 -16.25 -22.71
N GLU A 10 43.19 -16.27 -22.32
CA GLU A 10 43.60 -16.43 -20.93
C GLU A 10 43.37 -15.14 -20.12
N ALA A 11 43.02 -15.31 -18.85
CA ALA A 11 42.81 -14.20 -17.92
C ALA A 11 44.13 -13.81 -17.25
N GLU A 12 44.45 -12.52 -17.31
CA GLU A 12 45.67 -11.94 -16.74
C GLU A 12 45.42 -11.26 -15.39
N THR A 13 44.18 -10.83 -15.12
CA THR A 13 43.84 -10.08 -13.91
C THR A 13 42.46 -10.46 -13.37
N TYR A 14 42.15 -10.02 -12.16
CA TYR A 14 40.84 -10.18 -11.53
C TYR A 14 40.17 -8.81 -11.34
N CYS A 15 38.85 -8.77 -11.50
CA CYS A 15 38.06 -7.57 -11.17
C CYS A 15 38.05 -7.33 -9.65
N SER A 16 38.38 -6.12 -9.21
CA SER A 16 38.43 -5.75 -7.78
C SER A 16 37.07 -5.78 -7.07
N ILE A 17 35.95 -5.68 -7.79
CA ILE A 17 34.60 -5.65 -7.21
C ILE A 17 33.96 -7.04 -7.17
N CYS A 18 34.06 -7.82 -8.25
CA CYS A 18 33.35 -9.10 -8.37
C CYS A 18 34.25 -10.33 -8.39
N GLY A 19 35.58 -10.16 -8.36
CA GLY A 19 36.55 -11.26 -8.33
C GLY A 19 36.62 -12.10 -9.61
N LYS A 20 35.94 -11.71 -10.69
CA LYS A 20 35.94 -12.49 -11.94
C LYS A 20 37.29 -12.40 -12.69
N PRO A 21 37.79 -13.52 -13.26
CA PRO A 21 38.91 -13.54 -14.20
C PRO A 21 38.62 -12.71 -15.46
N ILE A 22 39.48 -11.76 -15.82
CA ILE A 22 39.35 -10.97 -17.05
C ILE A 22 40.68 -10.86 -17.81
N CYS A 23 40.61 -10.90 -19.14
CA CYS A 23 41.75 -10.63 -20.03
C CYS A 23 42.02 -9.12 -20.17
N ASN A 24 43.16 -8.77 -20.74
CA ASN A 24 43.59 -7.38 -20.90
C ASN A 24 42.61 -6.52 -21.73
N GLU A 25 41.93 -7.10 -22.72
CA GLU A 25 40.91 -6.40 -23.52
C GLU A 25 39.60 -6.15 -22.76
N CYS A 26 39.29 -6.99 -21.77
CA CYS A 26 38.08 -6.82 -20.94
C CYS A 26 38.33 -5.96 -19.70
N LYS A 27 39.56 -5.46 -19.54
CA LYS A 27 40.03 -4.66 -18.40
C LYS A 27 39.65 -3.20 -18.59
N TYR A 28 38.85 -2.67 -17.66
CA TYR A 28 38.58 -1.24 -17.55
C TYR A 28 39.30 -0.69 -16.33
N ASN A 29 40.01 0.43 -16.46
CA ASN A 29 40.69 1.08 -15.35
C ASN A 29 39.97 2.39 -15.00
N ILE A 30 39.45 2.48 -13.77
CA ILE A 30 38.81 3.70 -13.23
C ILE A 30 39.54 4.04 -11.93
N ASP A 31 40.17 5.20 -11.85
CA ASP A 31 40.95 5.66 -10.69
C ASP A 31 41.89 4.59 -10.12
N ASN A 32 42.69 3.97 -11.00
CA ASN A 32 43.63 2.90 -10.67
C ASN A 32 43.00 1.59 -10.18
N THR A 33 41.68 1.42 -10.32
CA THR A 33 40.94 0.21 -9.97
C THR A 33 40.59 -0.60 -11.21
N ILE A 34 40.92 -1.90 -11.20
CA ILE A 34 40.68 -2.80 -12.32
C ILE A 34 39.27 -3.39 -12.24
N LEU A 35 38.44 -3.11 -13.24
CA LEU A 35 37.04 -3.49 -13.30
C LEU A 35 36.72 -4.29 -14.57
N CYS A 36 35.79 -5.24 -14.46
CA CYS A 36 35.19 -5.90 -15.61
C CYS A 36 34.09 -5.03 -16.24
N LYS A 37 33.70 -5.35 -17.48
CA LYS A 37 32.65 -4.63 -18.24
C LYS A 37 31.36 -4.38 -17.45
N SER A 38 30.86 -5.38 -16.71
CA SER A 38 29.61 -5.21 -15.92
C SER A 38 29.78 -4.33 -14.68
N CYS A 39 30.96 -4.35 -14.06
CA CYS A 39 31.25 -3.54 -12.88
C CYS A 39 31.56 -2.09 -13.27
N SER A 40 32.32 -1.87 -14.34
CA SER A 40 32.59 -0.52 -14.85
C SER A 40 31.31 0.17 -15.33
N GLN A 41 30.39 -0.54 -15.98
CA GLN A 41 29.08 0.02 -16.34
C GLN A 41 28.23 0.42 -15.14
N LYS A 42 28.22 -0.36 -14.06
CA LYS A 42 27.52 0.02 -12.82
C LYS A 42 28.14 1.25 -12.17
N ALA A 43 29.47 1.29 -12.07
CA ALA A 43 30.19 2.43 -11.54
C ALA A 43 29.95 3.70 -12.38
N LEU A 44 30.07 3.61 -13.70
CA LEU A 44 29.79 4.71 -14.62
C LEU A 44 28.34 5.19 -14.53
N ARG A 45 27.36 4.27 -14.44
CA ARG A 45 25.95 4.63 -14.25
C ARG A 45 25.72 5.35 -12.93
N PHE A 46 26.31 4.86 -11.85
CA PHE A 46 26.20 5.50 -10.55
C PHE A 46 26.84 6.91 -10.54
N LEU A 47 28.02 7.06 -11.15
CA LEU A 47 28.70 8.36 -11.28
C LEU A 47 27.90 9.33 -12.16
N ALA A 48 27.35 8.86 -13.29
CA ALA A 48 26.50 9.67 -14.16
C ALA A 48 25.17 10.05 -13.49
N PHE A 49 24.57 9.14 -12.73
CA PHE A 49 23.37 9.39 -11.93
C PHE A 49 23.65 10.44 -10.84
N SER A 50 24.68 10.22 -10.02
CA SER A 50 25.07 11.13 -8.92
C SER A 50 25.39 12.55 -9.41
N LYS A 51 25.91 12.68 -10.64
CA LYS A 51 26.17 13.99 -11.26
C LYS A 51 24.89 14.76 -11.61
N ASN A 52 23.82 14.06 -12.01
CA ASN A 52 22.57 14.68 -12.48
C ASN A 52 21.47 14.73 -11.40
N GLU A 53 21.45 13.77 -10.49
CA GLU A 53 20.37 13.55 -9.53
C GLU A 53 20.92 13.62 -8.10
N LYS A 54 20.27 14.42 -7.24
CA LYS A 54 20.64 14.52 -5.82
C LYS A 54 20.18 13.28 -5.06
N ILE A 55 21.11 12.63 -4.36
CA ILE A 55 20.85 11.55 -3.41
C ILE A 55 19.80 12.02 -2.38
N LYS A 56 18.73 11.25 -2.23
CA LYS A 56 17.62 11.57 -1.31
C LYS A 56 17.87 10.93 0.05
N SER A 57 17.64 11.69 1.12
CA SER A 57 17.79 11.19 2.49
C SER A 57 16.68 10.20 2.85
N LYS A 58 17.04 9.06 3.45
CA LYS A 58 16.08 8.06 3.94
C LYS A 58 15.13 8.64 5.00
N GLY A 59 15.62 9.53 5.86
CA GLY A 59 14.83 10.18 6.92
C GLY A 59 13.68 11.03 6.38
N LEU A 60 13.92 11.91 5.41
CA LEU A 60 12.83 12.68 4.79
C LEU A 60 11.84 11.78 4.05
N VAL A 61 12.31 10.73 3.37
CA VAL A 61 11.42 9.75 2.72
C VAL A 61 10.56 9.06 3.77
N PHE A 62 11.11 8.73 4.94
CA PHE A 62 10.35 8.14 6.03
C PHE A 62 9.27 9.10 6.53
N LEU A 63 9.63 10.35 6.80
CA LEU A 63 8.68 11.38 7.24
C LEU A 63 7.55 11.60 6.23
N PHE A 64 7.88 11.69 4.94
CA PHE A 64 6.86 11.80 3.89
C PHE A 64 6.05 10.52 3.73
N SER A 65 6.64 9.34 3.96
CA SER A 65 5.92 8.05 3.87
C SER A 65 4.87 7.84 4.96
N LEU A 66 4.87 8.65 6.03
CA LEU A 66 3.77 8.69 7.00
C LEU A 66 2.44 9.07 6.35
N MET A 67 2.48 9.85 5.26
CA MET A 67 1.35 10.03 4.38
C MET A 67 1.43 8.99 3.24
N PRO A 68 0.42 8.11 3.08
CA PRO A 68 0.41 7.07 2.05
C PRO A 68 0.71 7.60 0.65
N GLY A 69 1.76 7.08 0.01
CA GLY A 69 2.19 7.46 -1.33
C GLY A 69 3.08 8.71 -1.41
N ALA A 70 3.13 9.58 -0.39
CA ALA A 70 3.88 10.83 -0.48
C ALA A 70 5.41 10.62 -0.45
N GLY A 71 5.88 9.59 0.26
CA GLY A 71 7.29 9.18 0.26
C GLY A 71 7.82 8.83 -1.14
N HIS A 72 7.01 8.13 -1.96
CA HIS A 72 7.34 7.80 -3.34
C HIS A 72 7.30 9.01 -4.27
N MET A 73 6.36 9.94 -4.06
CA MET A 73 6.30 11.18 -4.82
C MET A 73 7.49 12.09 -4.54
N TYR A 74 7.98 12.13 -3.28
CA TYR A 74 9.15 12.93 -2.90
C TYR A 74 10.44 12.49 -3.63
N ILE A 75 10.57 11.19 -3.93
CA ILE A 75 11.68 10.63 -4.72
C ILE A 75 11.38 10.60 -6.23
N GLY A 76 10.31 11.25 -6.68
CA GLY A 76 9.99 11.43 -8.10
C GLY A 76 9.18 10.29 -8.73
N MET A 77 8.77 9.26 -7.98
CA MET A 77 7.96 8.15 -8.50
C MET A 77 6.47 8.45 -8.36
N MET A 78 5.97 9.28 -9.27
CA MET A 78 4.59 9.76 -9.24
C MET A 78 3.59 8.62 -9.50
N ASN A 79 3.86 7.73 -10.45
CA ASN A 79 2.93 6.64 -10.78
C ASN A 79 2.77 5.68 -9.60
N ARG A 80 3.87 5.30 -8.94
CA ARG A 80 3.81 4.41 -7.77
C ARG A 80 3.14 5.08 -6.56
N GLY A 81 3.49 6.33 -6.28
CA GLY A 81 2.93 7.10 -5.16
C GLY A 81 1.42 7.34 -5.29
N THR A 82 0.96 7.78 -6.47
CA THR A 82 -0.47 8.03 -6.72
C THR A 82 -1.32 6.77 -6.61
N GLN A 83 -0.81 5.62 -7.05
CA GLN A 83 -1.52 4.34 -6.92
C GLN A 83 -1.65 3.88 -5.47
N LEU A 84 -0.60 4.02 -4.66
CA LEU A 84 -0.69 3.70 -3.21
C LEU A 84 -1.65 4.63 -2.49
N MET A 85 -1.59 5.93 -2.81
CA MET A 85 -2.50 6.92 -2.23
C MET A 85 -3.97 6.62 -2.59
N ALA A 86 -4.24 6.34 -3.88
CA ALA A 86 -5.57 5.96 -4.33
C ALA A 86 -6.06 4.65 -3.68
N ALA A 87 -5.20 3.63 -3.58
CA ALA A 87 -5.53 2.36 -2.95
C ALA A 87 -5.86 2.53 -1.47
N PHE A 88 -5.09 3.35 -0.73
CA PHE A 88 -5.34 3.62 0.68
C PHE A 88 -6.70 4.29 0.90
N PHE A 89 -7.00 5.37 0.16
CA PHE A 89 -8.30 6.04 0.28
C PHE A 89 -9.47 5.16 -0.15
N LEU A 90 -9.30 4.34 -1.18
CA LEU A 90 -10.31 3.39 -1.62
C LEU A 90 -10.62 2.36 -0.52
N VAL A 91 -9.59 1.82 0.13
CA VAL A 91 -9.77 0.88 1.25
C VAL A 91 -10.41 1.54 2.47
N LEU A 92 -10.20 2.85 2.68
CA LEU A 92 -10.92 3.60 3.72
C LEU A 92 -12.39 3.88 3.38
N ALA A 93 -12.74 4.03 2.10
CA ALA A 93 -14.10 4.36 1.66
C ALA A 93 -15.02 3.12 1.49
N LEU A 94 -14.45 1.95 1.16
CA LEU A 94 -15.21 0.71 0.97
C LEU A 94 -15.97 0.14 2.19
N PRO A 95 -15.51 0.27 3.45
CA PRO A 95 -16.24 -0.21 4.63
C PRO A 95 -17.70 0.24 4.68
N ASP A 96 -17.93 1.52 4.40
CA ASP A 96 -19.26 2.15 4.46
C ASP A 96 -20.20 1.62 3.37
N ILE A 97 -19.64 1.21 2.24
CA ILE A 97 -20.37 0.71 1.06
C ILE A 97 -20.72 -0.78 1.23
N LEU A 98 -19.77 -1.57 1.72
CA LEU A 98 -19.86 -3.04 1.77
C LEU A 98 -20.24 -3.59 3.15
N ALA A 99 -20.45 -2.73 4.16
CA ALA A 99 -20.82 -3.08 5.53
C ALA A 99 -19.85 -4.04 6.25
N ASN A 100 -18.59 -4.11 5.82
CA ASN A 100 -17.57 -5.03 6.33
C ASN A 100 -16.36 -4.28 6.92
N ASN A 101 -16.53 -3.66 8.08
CA ASN A 101 -15.53 -2.74 8.64
C ASN A 101 -14.20 -3.42 9.00
N PHE A 102 -14.25 -4.64 9.54
CA PHE A 102 -13.07 -5.32 10.07
C PHE A 102 -12.02 -5.65 8.99
N ILE A 103 -12.46 -6.19 7.85
CA ILE A 103 -11.57 -6.63 6.77
C ILE A 103 -10.85 -5.43 6.14
N PHE A 104 -11.60 -4.35 5.86
CA PHE A 104 -11.03 -3.15 5.23
C PHE A 104 -10.11 -2.38 6.18
N GLN A 105 -10.41 -2.31 7.49
CA GLN A 105 -9.49 -1.71 8.46
C GLN A 105 -8.18 -2.50 8.59
N ALA A 106 -8.25 -3.84 8.65
CA ALA A 106 -7.06 -4.68 8.65
C ALA A 106 -6.22 -4.45 7.38
N LEU A 107 -6.88 -4.39 6.21
CA LEU A 107 -6.22 -4.11 4.94
C LEU A 107 -5.60 -2.71 4.90
N ALA A 108 -6.25 -1.69 5.44
CA ALA A 108 -5.73 -0.32 5.51
C ALA A 108 -4.41 -0.27 6.30
N ILE A 109 -4.35 -0.97 7.44
CA ILE A 109 -3.14 -1.08 8.27
C ILE A 109 -2.03 -1.79 7.50
N ILE A 110 -2.34 -2.91 6.83
CA ILE A 110 -1.35 -3.65 6.02
C ILE A 110 -0.79 -2.77 4.90
N ILE A 111 -1.65 -2.09 4.14
CA ILE A 111 -1.24 -1.18 3.06
C ILE A 111 -0.41 -0.02 3.61
N TYR A 112 -0.80 0.55 4.75
CA TYR A 112 -0.09 1.65 5.38
C TYR A 112 1.35 1.27 5.74
N VAL A 113 1.51 0.14 6.44
CA VAL A 113 2.82 -0.38 6.84
C VAL A 113 3.65 -0.75 5.61
N PHE A 114 3.03 -1.43 4.62
CA PHE A 114 3.69 -1.75 3.35
C PHE A 114 4.21 -0.50 2.63
N ASN A 115 3.42 0.57 2.57
CA ASN A 115 3.82 1.83 1.95
C ASN A 115 5.10 2.42 2.56
N ILE A 116 5.25 2.38 3.89
CA ILE A 116 6.45 2.88 4.57
C ILE A 116 7.68 2.05 4.17
N PHE A 117 7.59 0.72 4.28
CA PHE A 117 8.69 -0.17 3.91
C PHE A 117 9.05 -0.09 2.43
N ASP A 118 8.04 0.00 1.56
CA ASP A 118 8.24 0.13 0.12
C ASP A 118 8.93 1.46 -0.21
N ALA A 119 8.52 2.58 0.39
CA ALA A 119 9.19 3.87 0.18
C ALA A 119 10.68 3.82 0.58
N GLN A 120 10.99 3.15 1.70
CA GLN A 120 12.37 2.97 2.16
C GLN A 120 13.19 2.08 1.22
N ASN A 121 12.59 1.01 0.68
CA ASN A 121 13.28 0.17 -0.30
C ASN A 121 13.54 0.93 -1.60
N GLN A 122 12.55 1.70 -2.05
CA GLN A 122 12.65 2.44 -3.29
C GLN A 122 13.65 3.59 -3.26
N VAL A 123 13.82 4.29 -2.12
CA VAL A 123 14.88 5.30 -2.02
C VAL A 123 16.28 4.66 -2.13
N MET A 124 16.46 3.41 -1.69
CA MET A 124 17.73 2.70 -1.87
C MET A 124 18.00 2.39 -3.35
N LEU A 125 16.98 1.94 -4.08
CA LEU A 125 17.08 1.70 -5.53
C LEU A 125 17.34 3.00 -6.29
N TYR A 126 16.57 4.05 -5.97
CA TYR A 126 16.75 5.38 -6.53
C TYR A 126 18.17 5.90 -6.32
N ASN A 127 18.67 5.89 -5.08
CA ASN A 127 20.03 6.36 -4.78
C ASN A 127 21.13 5.51 -5.44
N SER A 128 20.84 4.25 -5.80
CA SER A 128 21.78 3.37 -6.52
C SER A 128 21.78 3.62 -8.05
N GLY A 129 20.92 4.52 -8.54
CA GLY A 129 20.72 4.78 -9.97
C GLY A 129 19.82 3.76 -10.68
N ASP A 130 19.21 2.83 -9.94
CA ASP A 130 18.31 1.79 -10.45
C ASP A 130 16.82 2.10 -10.19
N GLY A 131 16.51 3.28 -9.62
CA GLY A 131 15.14 3.72 -9.37
C GLY A 131 14.36 3.94 -10.65
N LYS A 132 13.18 3.31 -10.75
CA LYS A 132 12.27 3.44 -11.89
C LYS A 132 10.86 3.71 -11.39
N ASP A 133 10.17 4.67 -12.00
CA ASP A 133 8.77 4.96 -11.68
C ASP A 133 7.82 3.92 -12.28
N ILE A 134 7.84 2.72 -11.71
CA ILE A 134 6.94 1.62 -12.04
C ILE A 134 5.82 1.54 -11.01
N GLY A 135 4.60 1.82 -11.46
CA GLY A 135 3.38 1.55 -10.70
C GLY A 135 3.10 0.05 -10.56
N PHE A 136 2.20 -0.29 -9.65
CA PHE A 136 1.65 -1.64 -9.47
C PHE A 136 0.70 -2.01 -10.61
N VAL A 137 -0.05 -1.04 -11.12
CA VAL A 137 -1.00 -1.21 -12.21
C VAL A 137 -0.50 -0.46 -13.44
N ASP A 138 -0.42 -1.15 -14.58
CA ASP A 138 -0.08 -0.53 -15.85
C ASP A 138 -1.24 0.35 -16.34
N LYS A 139 -0.93 1.59 -16.76
CA LYS A 139 -1.92 2.49 -17.35
C LYS A 139 -2.57 1.87 -18.59
N ASN A 140 -1.81 1.11 -19.38
CA ASN A 140 -2.34 0.43 -20.56
C ASN A 140 -3.39 -0.62 -20.20
N PHE A 141 -3.23 -1.29 -19.05
CA PHE A 141 -4.23 -2.21 -18.54
C PHE A 141 -5.52 -1.47 -18.15
N ILE A 142 -5.40 -0.33 -17.47
CA ILE A 142 -6.56 0.50 -17.07
C ILE A 142 -7.31 1.01 -18.30
N VAL A 143 -6.60 1.56 -19.29
CA VAL A 143 -7.23 2.11 -20.50
C VAL A 143 -7.96 1.02 -21.28
N ARG A 144 -7.32 -0.15 -21.45
CA ARG A 144 -7.89 -1.30 -22.16
C ARG A 144 -9.15 -1.85 -21.47
N ASN A 145 -9.20 -1.82 -20.15
CA ASN A 145 -10.30 -2.38 -19.35
C ASN A 145 -11.22 -1.31 -18.74
N SER A 146 -11.13 -0.06 -19.20
CA SER A 146 -11.79 1.10 -18.59
C SER A 146 -13.32 0.97 -18.53
N LEU A 147 -13.96 0.36 -19.53
CA LEU A 147 -15.41 0.08 -19.53
C LEU A 147 -15.81 -0.87 -18.40
N ILE A 148 -15.07 -1.98 -18.23
CA ILE A 148 -15.35 -2.97 -17.19
C ILE A 148 -15.14 -2.34 -15.81
N LEU A 149 -14.04 -1.60 -15.64
CA LEU A 149 -13.75 -0.87 -14.41
C LEU A 149 -14.87 0.13 -14.08
N GLY A 150 -15.39 0.82 -15.10
CA GLY A 150 -16.52 1.74 -14.95
C GLY A 150 -17.80 1.04 -14.50
N ILE A 151 -18.19 -0.08 -15.15
CA ILE A 151 -19.37 -0.88 -14.76
C ILE A 151 -19.24 -1.39 -13.33
N VAL A 152 -18.06 -1.89 -12.94
CA VAL A 152 -17.80 -2.35 -11.57
C VAL A 152 -17.94 -1.20 -10.57
N LEU A 153 -17.39 -0.02 -10.86
CA LEU A 153 -17.51 1.15 -9.99
C LEU A 153 -18.98 1.56 -9.80
N ILE A 154 -19.74 1.61 -10.89
CA ILE A 154 -21.17 1.93 -10.86
C ILE A 154 -21.94 0.90 -10.03
N GLY A 155 -21.66 -0.40 -10.24
CA GLY A 155 -22.29 -1.49 -9.47
C GLY A 155 -22.02 -1.39 -7.97
N ILE A 156 -20.76 -1.15 -7.58
CA ILE A 156 -20.36 -0.94 -6.18
C ILE A 156 -21.08 0.27 -5.58
N GLY A 157 -21.15 1.39 -6.33
CA GLY A 157 -21.84 2.60 -5.90
C GLY A 157 -23.34 2.40 -5.70
N LEU A 158 -24.02 1.76 -6.66
CA LEU A 158 -25.44 1.43 -6.56
C LEU A 158 -25.73 0.49 -5.39
N TRP A 159 -24.84 -0.49 -5.15
CA TRP A 159 -24.94 -1.37 -3.98
C TRP A 159 -24.84 -0.58 -2.67
N GLY A 160 -23.89 0.35 -2.55
CA GLY A 160 -23.76 1.21 -1.37
C GLY A 160 -24.99 2.07 -1.12
N ILE A 161 -25.56 2.67 -2.18
CA ILE A 161 -26.80 3.45 -2.07
C ILE A 161 -27.95 2.54 -1.62
N PHE A 162 -28.08 1.35 -2.20
CA PHE A 162 -29.12 0.38 -1.84
C PHE A 162 -29.03 -0.03 -0.37
N THR A 163 -27.84 -0.38 0.12
CA THR A 163 -27.64 -0.78 1.52
C THR A 163 -27.91 0.38 2.46
N GLN A 164 -27.50 1.61 2.14
CA GLN A 164 -27.80 2.79 2.96
C GLN A 164 -29.31 3.09 3.02
N ILE A 165 -30.01 3.08 1.89
CA ILE A 165 -31.46 3.32 1.84
C ILE A 165 -32.20 2.24 2.63
N PHE A 166 -31.86 0.97 2.43
CA PHE A 166 -32.48 -0.15 3.13
C PHE A 166 -32.19 -0.11 4.64
N ARG A 167 -30.94 0.15 5.03
CA ARG A 167 -30.52 0.29 6.43
C ARG A 167 -31.27 1.45 7.10
N PHE A 168 -31.34 2.62 6.47
CA PHE A 168 -32.04 3.77 7.02
C PHE A 168 -33.53 3.46 7.26
N SER A 169 -34.22 2.89 6.27
CA SER A 169 -35.64 2.53 6.37
C SER A 169 -35.92 1.49 7.47
N PHE A 170 -35.09 0.44 7.54
CA PHE A 170 -35.26 -0.64 8.49
C PHE A 170 -34.92 -0.22 9.93
N TYR A 171 -33.82 0.52 10.15
CA TYR A 171 -33.44 0.99 11.50
C TYR A 171 -34.43 1.99 12.07
N VAL A 172 -34.93 2.93 11.27
CA VAL A 172 -35.95 3.89 11.71
C VAL A 172 -37.24 3.16 12.07
N THR A 173 -37.66 2.17 11.28
CA THR A 173 -38.87 1.40 11.54
C THR A 173 -38.71 0.52 12.77
N LEU A 174 -37.64 -0.27 12.88
CA LEU A 174 -37.42 -1.14 14.03
C LEU A 174 -37.26 -0.37 15.34
N ASN A 175 -36.42 0.67 15.40
CA ASN A 175 -36.23 1.43 16.65
C ASN A 175 -37.49 2.18 17.07
N LYS A 176 -38.32 2.64 16.13
CA LYS A 176 -39.59 3.31 16.45
C LYS A 176 -40.60 2.39 17.14
N PHE A 177 -40.56 1.09 16.89
CA PHE A 177 -41.53 0.15 17.48
C PHE A 177 -40.93 -0.73 18.59
N LEU A 178 -39.73 -1.29 18.41
CA LEU A 178 -39.12 -2.20 19.40
C LEU A 178 -38.77 -1.51 20.71
N VAL A 179 -38.25 -0.28 20.67
CA VAL A 179 -37.83 0.44 21.88
C VAL A 179 -39.04 0.82 22.74
N PRO A 180 -40.13 1.42 22.22
CA PRO A 180 -41.32 1.67 23.04
C PRO A 180 -41.97 0.40 23.57
N ILE A 181 -42.02 -0.67 22.77
CA ILE A 181 -42.57 -1.97 23.20
C ILE A 181 -41.75 -2.55 24.37
N SER A 182 -40.41 -2.47 24.32
CA SER A 182 -39.57 -2.96 25.41
C SER A 182 -39.74 -2.13 26.68
N PHE A 183 -39.88 -0.81 26.58
CA PHE A 183 -40.19 0.06 27.73
C PHE A 183 -41.57 -0.25 28.34
N ILE A 184 -42.59 -0.46 27.51
CA ILE A 184 -43.94 -0.84 27.98
C ILE A 184 -43.90 -2.19 28.69
N ALA A 185 -43.24 -3.20 28.12
CA ALA A 185 -43.11 -4.52 28.72
C ALA A 185 -42.35 -4.46 30.07
N LEU A 186 -41.25 -3.70 30.13
CA LEU A 186 -40.49 -3.47 31.36
C LEU A 186 -41.35 -2.77 32.42
N GLY A 187 -42.14 -1.76 32.03
CA GLY A 187 -43.06 -1.06 32.92
C GLY A 187 -44.12 -1.98 33.52
N ILE A 188 -44.74 -2.84 32.70
CA ILE A 188 -45.72 -3.84 33.16
C ILE A 188 -45.08 -4.84 34.13
N TYR A 189 -43.85 -5.29 33.84
CA TYR A 189 -43.12 -6.22 34.71
C TYR A 189 -42.85 -5.62 36.10
N LEU A 190 -42.41 -4.36 36.15
CA LEU A 190 -42.17 -3.64 37.41
C LEU A 190 -43.46 -3.45 38.23
N LEU A 191 -44.58 -3.10 37.58
CA LEU A 191 -45.86 -2.95 38.25
C LEU A 191 -46.33 -4.27 38.89
N LYS A 192 -46.19 -5.41 38.20
CA LYS A 192 -46.49 -6.72 38.79
C LYS A 192 -45.71 -6.99 40.07
N GLY A 193 -44.43 -6.61 40.11
CA GLY A 193 -43.59 -6.71 41.32
C GLY A 193 -44.08 -5.85 42.49
N VAL A 194 -44.65 -4.68 42.21
CA VAL A 194 -45.22 -3.78 43.24
C VAL A 194 -46.55 -4.30 43.77
N PHE A 195 -47.46 -4.75 42.91
CA PHE A 195 -48.76 -5.30 43.34
C PHE A 195 -48.58 -6.59 44.14
N SER A 196 -47.71 -7.50 43.69
CA SER A 196 -47.40 -8.73 44.43
C SER A 196 -46.86 -8.45 45.84
N LYS A 197 -46.09 -7.38 46.03
CA LYS A 197 -45.56 -6.99 47.35
C LYS A 197 -46.58 -6.27 48.24
N LYS A 198 -47.60 -5.64 47.64
CA LYS A 198 -48.67 -4.91 48.35
C LYS A 198 -49.76 -5.88 48.86
N ASP A 199 -50.09 -6.90 48.08
CA ASP A 199 -51.04 -7.96 48.47
C ASP A 199 -50.51 -8.79 49.65
N LEU A 200 -49.19 -9.03 49.71
CA LEU A 200 -48.52 -9.67 50.85
C LEU A 200 -48.54 -8.83 52.14
N LYS A 201 -48.68 -7.50 52.04
CA LYS A 201 -48.68 -6.59 53.19
C LYS A 201 -50.08 -6.30 53.75
N ASN A 202 -51.13 -6.46 52.94
CA ASN A 202 -52.52 -6.18 53.30
C ASN A 202 -53.31 -7.44 53.70
N GLY A 203 -52.70 -8.62 53.62
CA GLY A 203 -53.29 -9.92 53.99
C GLY A 203 -52.84 -10.48 55.34
N VAL A 204 -52.31 -9.63 56.24
CA VAL A 204 -52.00 -9.95 57.65
C VAL A 204 -52.75 -8.99 58.55
#